data_AF-A0A1A9AM95-F1
#
_entry.id   AF-A0A1A9AM95-F1
#
_cell.length_a   1.000
_cell.length_b   1.000
_cell.length_c   1.000
_cell.angle_alpha   90.00
_cell.angle_beta   90.00
_cell.angle_gamma   90.00
#
_symmetry.space_group_name_H-M   'P 1'
#
loop_
_entity.id
_entity.type
_entity.pdbx_description
1 polymer ?
#
loop_
_entity_poly.entity_id
_entity_poly.type
_entity_poly.pdbx_seq_one_letter_code
_entity_poly.pdbx_strand_id
1 'polypeptide(L)'
;MENKTEVLKNKLNSFNFDFMLNNVVTLCDQCKLCDNLSVTKKNDPWFKIFCYQFVRNLETFKDMSRYFTPEQRIRRCNSLIYWMNNKVKNIYEKSEVNNKNNIINELLNVWRQFDALEVKGNLSSQCSIPDNRVLNNLEEMKNEKKMSDYCENYDELKSLLTKSYIINDCHIYYSYFKDSFHEFSNIATENQEKCLKIKKCFHFCNNADPKNLINIANCKVVQISKDNNEYIEKKECDTLKDQAVAEKTCETREFRISEFTFSDNRAIILILFALWGIFLSFLFLYKMTPFRAWISNKLGKKKIIRDNFNEQSDDETFDVDYETADRNMQNTEYNIIYNSDWNSSR
;
A
#
# COMPACT_ATOMS: atom_id res chain seq x y z
N MET A 1 15.11 -14.65 -3.34
CA MET A 1 13.66 -14.94 -3.40
C MET A 1 12.98 -14.05 -4.43
N GLU A 2 13.25 -12.74 -4.40
CA GLU A 2 12.61 -11.71 -5.26
C GLU A 2 12.57 -12.05 -6.75
N ASN A 3 13.64 -12.61 -7.34
CA ASN A 3 13.64 -12.97 -8.76
C ASN A 3 12.51 -13.95 -9.16
N LYS A 4 12.14 -14.94 -8.31
CA LYS A 4 10.99 -15.83 -8.58
C LYS A 4 9.68 -15.04 -8.63
N THR A 5 9.51 -14.05 -7.75
CA THR A 5 8.33 -13.18 -7.74
C THR A 5 8.27 -12.26 -8.96
N GLU A 6 9.41 -11.65 -9.33
CA GLU A 6 9.52 -10.75 -10.48
C GLU A 6 9.20 -11.46 -11.80
N VAL A 7 9.79 -12.64 -12.01
CA VAL A 7 9.53 -13.49 -13.18
C VAL A 7 8.05 -13.89 -13.27
N LEU A 8 7.47 -14.39 -12.17
CA LEU A 8 6.09 -14.89 -12.17
C LEU A 8 5.05 -13.79 -12.37
N LYS A 9 5.19 -12.62 -11.71
CA LYS A 9 4.24 -11.51 -11.85
C LYS A 9 4.20 -10.96 -13.30
N ASN A 10 5.32 -11.04 -14.02
CA ASN A 10 5.47 -10.50 -15.37
C ASN A 10 4.87 -11.40 -16.47
N LYS A 11 4.26 -12.54 -16.10
CA LYS A 11 3.48 -13.42 -17.00
C LYS A 11 2.14 -13.89 -16.44
N LEU A 12 2.06 -14.20 -15.14
CA LEU A 12 0.91 -14.85 -14.55
C LEU A 12 -0.05 -13.82 -13.93
N ASN A 13 -1.15 -13.53 -14.63
CA ASN A 13 -2.09 -12.47 -14.27
C ASN A 13 -2.84 -12.68 -12.94
N SER A 14 -2.93 -13.91 -12.42
CA SER A 14 -3.47 -14.17 -11.07
C SER A 14 -2.43 -13.83 -10.00
N PHE A 15 -1.23 -14.41 -10.12
CA PHE A 15 -0.08 -14.16 -9.24
C PHE A 15 0.26 -12.66 -9.14
N ASN A 16 0.22 -11.92 -10.25
CA ASN A 16 0.45 -10.48 -10.26
C ASN A 16 -0.61 -9.72 -9.45
N PHE A 17 -1.89 -10.09 -9.57
CA PHE A 17 -2.96 -9.49 -8.79
C PHE A 17 -2.79 -9.79 -7.28
N ASP A 18 -2.53 -11.04 -6.91
CA ASP A 18 -2.30 -11.44 -5.50
C ASP A 18 -1.10 -10.73 -4.86
N PHE A 19 -0.05 -10.52 -5.65
CA PHE A 19 1.10 -9.72 -5.26
C PHE A 19 0.69 -8.26 -5.01
N MET A 20 -0.03 -7.65 -5.96
CA MET A 20 -0.55 -6.28 -5.82
C MET A 20 -1.48 -6.10 -4.61
N LEU A 21 -2.26 -7.11 -4.22
CA LEU A 21 -3.09 -7.04 -3.01
C LEU A 21 -2.27 -6.80 -1.73
N ASN A 22 -0.98 -7.13 -1.73
CA ASN A 22 -0.11 -6.99 -0.56
C ASN A 22 0.83 -5.77 -0.62
N ASN A 23 0.87 -5.02 -1.72
CA ASN A 23 1.66 -3.79 -1.84
C ASN A 23 1.28 -2.75 -0.76
N VAL A 24 2.27 -1.95 -0.36
CA VAL A 24 2.07 -0.77 0.49
C VAL A 24 1.13 0.24 -0.17
N VAL A 25 0.44 1.06 0.64
CA VAL A 25 -0.42 2.14 0.15
C VAL A 25 0.45 3.37 -0.12
N THR A 26 0.56 3.75 -1.39
CA THR A 26 1.27 4.96 -1.84
C THR A 26 0.32 6.04 -2.33
N LEU A 27 -0.68 5.64 -3.13
CA LEU A 27 -1.80 6.45 -3.61
C LEU A 27 -3.10 5.71 -3.27
N CYS A 28 -4.16 6.45 -2.92
CA CYS A 28 -5.49 5.91 -2.62
C CYS A 28 -6.51 7.06 -2.48
N ASP A 29 -7.35 7.27 -3.50
CA ASP A 29 -8.22 8.45 -3.61
C ASP A 29 -9.46 8.38 -2.70
N GLN A 30 -9.91 7.16 -2.41
CA GLN A 30 -11.08 6.88 -1.58
C GLN A 30 -10.72 6.40 -0.16
N CYS A 31 -9.45 6.36 0.23
CA CYS A 31 -9.05 5.93 1.59
C CYS A 31 -9.70 6.74 2.72
N LYS A 32 -10.15 7.97 2.44
CA LYS A 32 -11.03 8.79 3.30
C LYS A 32 -12.30 8.08 3.80
N LEU A 33 -12.78 7.05 3.09
CA LEU A 33 -13.91 6.22 3.54
C LEU A 33 -13.61 5.50 4.87
N CYS A 34 -12.35 5.18 5.15
CA CYS A 34 -11.90 4.59 6.41
C CYS A 34 -11.92 5.58 7.58
N ASP A 35 -12.00 6.90 7.33
CA ASP A 35 -12.09 7.93 8.37
C ASP A 35 -13.53 8.22 8.82
N ASN A 36 -14.53 7.63 8.16
CA ASN A 36 -15.96 7.78 8.49
C ASN A 36 -16.49 6.63 9.38
N LEU A 37 -15.61 5.81 9.93
CA LEU A 37 -15.96 4.61 10.71
C LEU A 37 -16.18 4.92 12.19
N SER A 38 -16.67 3.93 12.94
CA SER A 38 -16.96 4.09 14.38
C SER A 38 -15.76 4.62 15.16
N VAL A 39 -15.98 5.47 16.17
CA VAL A 39 -14.91 6.21 16.88
C VAL A 39 -13.83 5.28 17.44
N THR A 40 -14.22 4.10 17.93
CA THR A 40 -13.31 3.06 18.44
C THR A 40 -12.49 2.38 17.35
N LYS A 41 -12.94 2.40 16.09
CA LYS A 41 -12.20 1.86 14.93
C LYS A 41 -11.38 2.92 14.20
N LYS A 42 -11.87 4.16 14.12
CA LYS A 42 -11.14 5.32 13.59
C LYS A 42 -9.82 5.57 14.34
N ASN A 43 -9.84 5.35 15.64
CA ASN A 43 -8.69 5.55 16.53
C ASN A 43 -7.75 4.33 16.63
N ASP A 44 -8.02 3.24 15.89
CA ASP A 44 -7.28 1.96 15.97
C ASP A 44 -6.23 1.86 14.84
N PRO A 45 -4.93 2.12 15.07
CA PRO A 45 -3.99 2.42 13.99
C PRO A 45 -3.74 1.26 13.02
N TRP A 46 -3.70 0.02 13.51
CA TRP A 46 -3.51 -1.15 12.65
C TRP A 46 -4.74 -1.38 11.76
N PHE A 47 -5.94 -1.13 12.29
CA PHE A 47 -7.18 -1.26 11.52
C PHE A 47 -7.28 -0.15 10.47
N LYS A 48 -6.87 1.08 10.79
CA LYS A 48 -6.77 2.16 9.80
C LYS A 48 -5.81 1.80 8.66
N ILE A 49 -4.62 1.27 8.95
CA ILE A 49 -3.65 0.81 7.94
C ILE A 49 -4.26 -0.31 7.06
N PHE A 50 -4.91 -1.30 7.67
CA PHE A 50 -5.52 -2.41 6.93
C PHE A 50 -6.71 -1.95 6.07
N CYS A 51 -7.57 -1.07 6.59
CA CYS A 51 -8.68 -0.48 5.86
C CYS A 51 -8.17 0.33 4.64
N TYR A 52 -7.11 1.13 4.81
CA TYR A 52 -6.47 1.84 3.70
C TYR A 52 -5.93 0.87 2.63
N GLN A 53 -5.27 -0.23 3.04
CA GLN A 53 -4.80 -1.26 2.09
C GLN A 53 -5.97 -1.94 1.38
N PHE A 54 -7.10 -2.16 2.06
CA PHE A 54 -8.31 -2.73 1.48
C PHE A 54 -8.99 -1.79 0.47
N VAL A 55 -9.13 -0.49 0.76
CA VAL A 55 -9.69 0.48 -0.21
C VAL A 55 -8.79 0.62 -1.44
N ARG A 56 -7.47 0.72 -1.26
CA ARG A 56 -6.51 0.72 -2.37
C ARG A 56 -6.62 -0.55 -3.21
N ASN A 57 -6.94 -1.70 -2.61
CA ASN A 57 -7.21 -2.95 -3.34
C ASN A 57 -8.55 -2.95 -4.10
N LEU A 58 -9.59 -2.29 -3.59
CA LEU A 58 -10.85 -2.05 -4.34
C LEU A 58 -10.61 -1.17 -5.57
N GLU A 59 -9.83 -0.10 -5.44
CA GLU A 59 -9.39 0.75 -6.56
C GLU A 59 -8.58 -0.06 -7.58
N THR A 60 -7.59 -0.83 -7.11
CA THR A 60 -6.76 -1.72 -7.95
C THR A 60 -7.62 -2.71 -8.74
N PHE A 61 -8.61 -3.34 -8.10
CA PHE A 61 -9.57 -4.22 -8.78
C PHE A 61 -10.41 -3.47 -9.82
N LYS A 62 -10.96 -2.31 -9.45
CA LYS A 62 -11.82 -1.48 -10.30
C LYS A 62 -11.13 -1.05 -11.59
N ASP A 63 -9.92 -0.51 -11.51
CA ASP A 63 -9.18 -0.07 -12.70
C ASP A 63 -8.76 -1.25 -13.59
N MET A 64 -8.30 -2.36 -12.99
CA MET A 64 -7.98 -3.57 -13.75
C MET A 64 -9.20 -4.26 -14.36
N SER A 65 -10.38 -4.19 -13.73
CA SER A 65 -11.61 -4.88 -14.17
C SER A 65 -11.99 -4.54 -15.61
N ARG A 66 -11.67 -3.32 -16.07
CA ARG A 66 -11.89 -2.84 -17.45
C ARG A 66 -11.26 -3.74 -18.51
N TYR A 67 -10.12 -4.36 -18.18
CA TYR A 67 -9.33 -5.22 -19.07
C TYR A 67 -9.60 -6.73 -18.88
N PHE A 68 -10.40 -7.11 -17.88
CA PHE A 68 -10.68 -8.50 -17.53
C PHE A 68 -11.94 -9.05 -18.22
N THR A 69 -11.92 -10.32 -18.65
CA THR A 69 -13.15 -11.04 -19.03
C THR A 69 -14.08 -11.19 -17.82
N PRO A 70 -15.39 -11.47 -18.01
CA PRO A 70 -16.30 -11.74 -16.90
C PRO A 70 -15.81 -12.86 -15.96
N GLU A 71 -15.13 -13.90 -16.46
CA GLU A 71 -14.54 -14.93 -15.57
C GLU A 71 -13.37 -14.40 -14.76
N GLN A 72 -12.50 -13.59 -15.36
CA GLN A 72 -11.36 -12.99 -14.66
C GLN A 72 -11.83 -12.00 -13.58
N ARG A 73 -12.89 -11.21 -13.85
CA ARG A 73 -13.54 -10.34 -12.84
C ARG A 73 -14.00 -11.16 -11.64
N ILE A 74 -14.70 -12.27 -11.86
CA ILE A 74 -15.15 -13.17 -10.78
C ILE A 74 -13.96 -13.77 -10.02
N ARG A 75 -12.91 -14.25 -10.71
CA ARG A 75 -11.72 -14.81 -10.05
C ARG A 75 -10.96 -13.79 -9.21
N ARG A 76 -10.77 -12.57 -9.69
CA ARG A 76 -10.10 -11.49 -8.93
C ARG A 76 -10.96 -10.94 -7.80
N CYS A 77 -12.28 -10.91 -7.99
CA CYS A 77 -13.26 -10.66 -6.93
C CYS A 77 -13.11 -11.70 -5.79
N ASN A 78 -13.17 -13.00 -6.10
CA ASN A 78 -12.97 -14.06 -5.11
C ASN A 78 -11.59 -13.98 -4.44
N SER A 79 -10.53 -13.64 -5.18
CA SER A 79 -9.18 -13.46 -4.65
C SER A 79 -9.09 -12.29 -3.66
N LEU A 80 -9.74 -11.16 -3.94
CA LEU A 80 -9.84 -10.02 -3.03
C LEU A 80 -10.64 -10.35 -1.77
N ILE A 81 -11.78 -11.05 -1.91
CA ILE A 81 -12.62 -11.47 -0.79
C ILE A 81 -11.86 -12.46 0.12
N TYR A 82 -11.13 -13.42 -0.48
CA TYR A 82 -10.24 -14.33 0.24
C TYR A 82 -9.12 -13.57 0.97
N TRP A 83 -8.42 -12.66 0.27
CA TRP A 83 -7.36 -11.85 0.85
C TRP A 83 -7.83 -11.05 2.06
N MET A 84 -8.99 -10.40 1.98
CA MET A 84 -9.58 -9.65 3.08
C MET A 84 -9.86 -10.55 4.28
N ASN A 85 -10.58 -11.65 4.09
CA ASN A 85 -10.93 -12.57 5.19
C ASN A 85 -9.69 -13.28 5.77
N ASN A 86 -8.67 -13.56 4.96
CA ASN A 86 -7.40 -14.13 5.41
C ASN A 86 -6.58 -13.12 6.23
N LYS A 87 -6.49 -11.85 5.81
CA LYS A 87 -5.86 -10.77 6.58
C LYS A 87 -6.55 -10.59 7.94
N VAL A 88 -7.89 -10.53 7.94
CA VAL A 88 -8.70 -10.50 9.16
C VAL A 88 -8.35 -11.67 10.08
N LYS A 89 -8.41 -12.91 9.58
CA LYS A 89 -8.11 -14.12 10.37
C LYS A 89 -6.71 -14.08 11.00
N ASN A 90 -5.69 -13.74 10.21
CA ASN A 90 -4.29 -13.70 10.65
C ASN A 90 -4.00 -12.65 11.75
N ILE A 91 -4.84 -11.63 11.90
CA ILE A 91 -4.73 -10.62 12.96
C ILE A 91 -5.38 -11.14 14.24
N TYR A 92 -6.53 -11.83 14.13
CA TYR A 92 -7.21 -12.45 15.27
C TYR A 92 -6.48 -13.66 15.85
N GLU A 93 -5.88 -14.52 15.02
CA GLU A 93 -5.08 -15.66 15.52
C GLU A 93 -3.77 -15.24 16.21
N LYS A 94 -3.47 -13.94 16.25
CA LYS A 94 -2.28 -13.34 16.88
C LYS A 94 -2.63 -12.31 17.97
N SER A 95 -3.91 -12.18 18.35
CA SER A 95 -4.34 -11.20 19.33
C SER A 95 -5.57 -11.66 20.13
N GLU A 96 -5.67 -11.27 21.40
CA GLU A 96 -6.75 -11.68 22.32
C GLU A 96 -8.11 -10.98 22.03
N VAL A 97 -8.30 -10.46 20.81
CA VAL A 97 -9.41 -9.56 20.45
C VAL A 97 -10.66 -10.34 20.07
N ASN A 98 -11.51 -10.65 21.04
CA ASN A 98 -12.81 -11.30 20.84
C ASN A 98 -13.86 -10.40 20.13
N ASN A 99 -13.64 -10.02 18.87
CA ASN A 99 -14.65 -9.25 18.10
C ASN A 99 -14.65 -9.49 16.57
N LYS A 100 -14.43 -10.74 16.16
CA LYS A 100 -14.16 -11.18 14.78
C LYS A 100 -15.09 -10.59 13.70
N ASN A 101 -16.40 -10.60 13.97
CA ASN A 101 -17.42 -10.23 12.99
C ASN A 101 -17.56 -8.70 12.82
N ASN A 102 -17.24 -7.92 13.85
CA ASN A 102 -17.37 -6.46 13.82
C ASN A 102 -16.41 -5.83 12.79
N ILE A 103 -15.16 -6.31 12.73
CA ILE A 103 -14.16 -5.80 11.79
C ILE A 103 -14.50 -6.15 10.33
N ILE A 104 -15.15 -7.29 10.07
CA ILE A 104 -15.70 -7.58 8.75
C ILE A 104 -16.92 -6.72 8.44
N ASN A 105 -17.84 -6.51 9.39
CA ASN A 105 -18.99 -5.64 9.17
C ASN A 105 -18.56 -4.19 8.84
N GLU A 106 -17.51 -3.66 9.48
CA GLU A 106 -16.92 -2.36 9.17
C GLU A 106 -16.25 -2.33 7.79
N LEU A 107 -15.48 -3.36 7.41
CA LEU A 107 -14.89 -3.45 6.05
C LEU A 107 -15.96 -3.59 4.95
N LEU A 108 -17.03 -4.35 5.20
CA LEU A 108 -18.18 -4.45 4.29
C LEU A 108 -18.98 -3.14 4.23
N ASN A 109 -18.98 -2.33 5.29
CA ASN A 109 -19.54 -0.97 5.28
C ASN A 109 -18.69 -0.02 4.42
N VAL A 110 -17.35 -0.09 4.51
CA VAL A 110 -16.44 0.63 3.60
C VAL A 110 -16.65 0.20 2.14
N TRP A 111 -16.81 -1.11 1.89
CA TRP A 111 -17.09 -1.64 0.55
C TRP A 111 -18.40 -1.06 -0.01
N ARG A 112 -19.49 -1.10 0.76
CA ARG A 112 -20.78 -0.50 0.36
C ARG A 112 -20.67 0.98 0.03
N GLN A 113 -19.89 1.74 0.82
CA GLN A 113 -19.64 3.15 0.52
C GLN A 113 -18.81 3.33 -0.75
N PHE A 114 -17.80 2.49 -0.99
CA PHE A 114 -16.97 2.54 -2.20
C PHE A 114 -17.77 2.25 -3.47
N ASP A 115 -18.57 1.19 -3.48
CA ASP A 115 -19.42 0.82 -4.63
C ASP A 115 -20.53 1.87 -4.85
N ALA A 116 -21.02 2.52 -3.79
CA ALA A 116 -21.99 3.61 -3.87
C ALA A 116 -21.41 4.93 -4.46
N LEU A 117 -20.10 5.05 -4.62
CA LEU A 117 -19.49 6.15 -5.40
C LEU A 117 -19.68 5.97 -6.92
N GLU A 118 -20.18 4.83 -7.39
CA GLU A 118 -20.37 4.58 -8.81
C GLU A 118 -21.71 5.13 -9.33
N VAL A 119 -21.61 6.16 -10.19
CA VAL A 119 -22.71 6.51 -11.11
C VAL A 119 -23.02 5.27 -11.97
N LYS A 120 -24.32 5.02 -12.20
CA LYS A 120 -24.94 3.77 -12.72
C LYS A 120 -24.49 3.24 -14.11
N GLY A 121 -23.36 3.69 -14.65
CA GLY A 121 -22.94 3.46 -16.04
C GLY A 121 -22.50 2.03 -16.39
N ASN A 122 -22.04 1.20 -15.45
CA ASN A 122 -21.59 -0.17 -15.74
C ASN A 122 -21.62 -1.11 -14.53
N LEU A 123 -22.78 -1.73 -14.25
CA LEU A 123 -22.87 -2.76 -13.19
C LEU A 123 -22.02 -4.02 -13.49
N SER A 124 -21.56 -4.19 -14.74
CA SER A 124 -20.79 -5.37 -15.18
C SER A 124 -19.34 -5.45 -14.63
N SER A 125 -18.81 -4.37 -14.06
CA SER A 125 -17.44 -4.30 -13.51
C SER A 125 -17.33 -4.53 -12.01
N GLN A 126 -18.45 -4.52 -11.27
CA GLN A 126 -18.45 -4.58 -9.80
C GLN A 126 -18.15 -5.99 -9.28
N CYS A 127 -17.48 -6.08 -8.14
CA CYS A 127 -17.32 -7.32 -7.38
C CYS A 127 -18.42 -7.39 -6.32
N SER A 128 -19.25 -8.43 -6.35
CA SER A 128 -20.39 -8.58 -5.45
C SER A 128 -19.97 -8.52 -3.99
N ILE A 129 -20.45 -7.51 -3.26
CA ILE A 129 -20.21 -7.35 -1.82
C ILE A 129 -20.66 -8.61 -1.09
N PRO A 130 -19.75 -9.33 -0.40
CA PRO A 130 -20.03 -10.67 0.08
C PRO A 130 -20.65 -10.63 1.49
N ASP A 131 -21.33 -11.71 1.89
CA ASP A 131 -21.97 -11.82 3.21
C ASP A 131 -20.95 -11.96 4.36
N ASN A 132 -21.29 -11.55 5.57
CA ASN A 132 -20.37 -11.61 6.71
C ASN A 132 -20.06 -13.06 7.18
N ARG A 133 -20.85 -14.04 6.72
CA ARG A 133 -20.64 -15.49 6.97
C ARG A 133 -19.43 -16.09 6.26
N VAL A 134 -18.89 -15.43 5.24
CA VAL A 134 -17.77 -15.90 4.38
C VAL A 134 -16.57 -16.38 5.19
N LEU A 135 -16.30 -15.70 6.30
CA LEU A 135 -15.25 -15.98 7.27
C LEU A 135 -15.28 -17.41 7.84
N ASN A 136 -16.44 -18.08 7.83
CA ASN A 136 -16.59 -19.45 8.30
C ASN A 136 -16.05 -20.48 7.29
N ASN A 137 -15.79 -20.10 6.03
CA ASN A 137 -15.42 -21.02 4.95
C ASN A 137 -14.06 -20.69 4.28
N LEU A 138 -13.14 -20.08 5.01
CA LEU A 138 -11.88 -19.55 4.45
C LEU A 138 -11.00 -20.62 3.77
N GLU A 139 -11.00 -21.86 4.26
CA GLU A 139 -10.22 -22.96 3.67
C GLU A 139 -10.82 -23.43 2.33
N GLU A 140 -12.15 -23.41 2.18
CA GLU A 140 -12.80 -23.65 0.90
C GLU A 140 -12.46 -22.53 -0.10
N MET A 141 -12.56 -21.27 0.31
CA MET A 141 -12.19 -20.12 -0.54
C MET A 141 -10.73 -20.18 -1.02
N LYS A 142 -9.82 -20.59 -0.13
CA LYS A 142 -8.39 -20.82 -0.42
C LYS A 142 -8.21 -21.92 -1.46
N ASN A 143 -8.97 -23.00 -1.35
CA ASN A 143 -8.91 -24.14 -2.25
C ASN A 143 -9.56 -23.82 -3.62
N GLU A 144 -10.72 -23.17 -3.65
CA GLU A 144 -11.33 -22.65 -4.88
C GLU A 144 -10.41 -21.66 -5.62
N LYS A 145 -9.76 -20.76 -4.86
CA LYS A 145 -8.80 -19.81 -5.41
C LYS A 145 -7.63 -20.54 -6.09
N LYS A 146 -6.95 -21.44 -5.36
CA LYS A 146 -5.84 -22.26 -5.90
C LYS A 146 -6.26 -23.04 -7.16
N MET A 147 -7.45 -23.64 -7.15
CA MET A 147 -7.99 -24.34 -8.32
C MET A 147 -8.22 -23.39 -9.51
N SER A 148 -8.82 -22.22 -9.29
CA SER A 148 -9.00 -21.20 -10.34
C SER A 148 -7.69 -20.65 -10.88
N ASP A 149 -6.70 -20.39 -10.03
CA ASP A 149 -5.41 -19.81 -10.43
C ASP A 149 -4.59 -20.79 -11.27
N TYR A 150 -4.55 -22.07 -10.89
CA TYR A 150 -3.94 -23.13 -11.70
C TYR A 150 -4.59 -23.21 -13.08
N CYS A 151 -5.93 -23.30 -13.11
CA CYS A 151 -6.74 -23.32 -14.32
C CYS A 151 -6.73 -22.00 -15.13
N GLU A 152 -6.19 -20.90 -14.61
CA GLU A 152 -5.90 -19.69 -15.40
C GLU A 152 -4.48 -19.67 -15.94
N ASN A 153 -3.51 -20.06 -15.11
CA ASN A 153 -2.08 -20.00 -15.45
C ASN A 153 -1.65 -21.12 -16.39
N TYR A 154 -2.39 -22.22 -16.49
CA TYR A 154 -1.99 -23.41 -17.25
C TYR A 154 -1.60 -23.13 -18.71
N ASP A 155 -2.37 -22.33 -19.47
CA ASP A 155 -2.07 -22.09 -20.88
C ASP A 155 -0.87 -21.15 -21.11
N GLU A 156 -0.63 -20.19 -20.22
CA GLU A 156 0.59 -19.35 -20.27
C GLU A 156 1.81 -20.14 -19.80
N LEU A 157 1.69 -20.95 -18.73
CA LEU A 157 2.75 -21.86 -18.29
C LEU A 157 3.11 -22.88 -19.38
N LYS A 158 2.11 -23.46 -20.05
CA LYS A 158 2.30 -24.29 -21.24
C LYS A 158 3.08 -23.55 -22.34
N SER A 159 2.65 -22.34 -22.70
CA SER A 159 3.33 -21.47 -23.67
C SER A 159 4.80 -21.20 -23.30
N LEU A 160 5.11 -21.06 -22.02
CA LEU A 160 6.46 -20.85 -21.50
C LEU A 160 7.30 -22.15 -21.46
N LEU A 161 6.69 -23.28 -21.09
CA LEU A 161 7.38 -24.56 -20.88
C LEU A 161 7.62 -25.37 -22.16
N THR A 162 6.84 -25.16 -23.22
CA THR A 162 7.00 -25.87 -24.51
C THR A 162 7.61 -25.03 -25.62
N LYS A 163 8.17 -23.84 -25.31
CA LYS A 163 8.87 -22.99 -26.29
C LYS A 163 10.15 -23.65 -26.78
N SER A 164 10.40 -23.57 -28.08
CA SER A 164 11.55 -24.21 -28.75
C SER A 164 12.90 -23.53 -28.52
N TYR A 165 12.91 -22.32 -27.95
CA TYR A 165 14.11 -21.58 -27.57
C TYR A 165 14.25 -21.50 -26.04
N ILE A 166 15.48 -21.37 -25.56
CA ILE A 166 15.79 -21.23 -24.13
C ILE A 166 15.18 -19.93 -23.60
N ILE A 167 14.35 -20.03 -22.57
CA ILE A 167 13.93 -18.90 -21.75
C ILE A 167 14.79 -18.91 -20.49
N ASN A 168 15.49 -17.81 -20.22
CA ASN A 168 16.46 -17.72 -19.10
C ASN A 168 15.85 -18.10 -17.74
N ASP A 169 14.57 -17.80 -17.53
CA ASP A 169 13.85 -18.08 -16.29
C ASP A 169 13.01 -19.37 -16.32
N CYS A 170 13.18 -20.24 -17.32
CA CYS A 170 12.23 -21.36 -17.51
C CYS A 170 12.17 -22.34 -16.32
N HIS A 171 13.26 -22.46 -15.57
CA HIS A 171 13.31 -23.24 -14.33
C HIS A 171 12.38 -22.69 -13.23
N ILE A 172 12.13 -21.37 -13.20
CA ILE A 172 11.17 -20.73 -12.27
C ILE A 172 9.73 -21.10 -12.66
N TYR A 173 9.39 -21.02 -13.95
CA TYR A 173 8.06 -21.42 -14.43
C TYR A 173 7.82 -22.93 -14.22
N TYR A 174 8.84 -23.78 -14.43
CA TYR A 174 8.73 -25.22 -14.22
C TYR A 174 8.59 -25.59 -12.74
N SER A 175 9.36 -24.95 -11.84
CA SER A 175 9.15 -25.07 -10.40
C SER A 175 7.73 -24.66 -10.02
N TYR A 176 7.29 -23.45 -10.38
CA TYR A 176 5.96 -22.97 -10.03
C TYR A 176 4.85 -23.87 -10.57
N PHE A 177 4.94 -24.30 -11.84
CA PHE A 177 3.98 -25.23 -12.43
C PHE A 177 3.92 -26.56 -11.67
N LYS A 178 5.06 -27.15 -11.31
CA LYS A 178 5.10 -28.39 -10.52
C LYS A 178 4.54 -28.20 -9.11
N ASP A 179 4.92 -27.12 -8.43
CA ASP A 179 4.44 -26.74 -7.10
C ASP A 179 2.89 -26.65 -7.12
N SER A 180 2.33 -25.88 -8.08
CA SER A 180 0.89 -25.68 -8.23
C SER A 180 0.14 -26.89 -8.79
N PHE A 181 0.76 -27.75 -9.61
CA PHE A 181 0.16 -29.01 -10.09
C PHE A 181 -0.10 -29.98 -8.92
N HIS A 182 0.87 -30.16 -8.03
CA HIS A 182 0.70 -31.04 -6.86
C HIS A 182 -0.37 -30.49 -5.92
N GLU A 183 -0.35 -29.19 -5.66
CA GLU A 183 -1.36 -28.52 -4.84
C GLU A 183 -2.77 -28.60 -5.46
N PHE A 184 -2.90 -28.34 -6.76
CA PHE A 184 -4.16 -28.51 -7.49
C PHE A 184 -4.69 -29.93 -7.41
N SER A 185 -3.84 -30.93 -7.71
CA SER A 185 -4.25 -32.32 -7.83
C SER A 185 -4.83 -32.85 -6.52
N ASN A 186 -4.15 -32.58 -5.39
CA ASN A 186 -4.64 -32.98 -4.07
C ASN A 186 -6.00 -32.35 -3.76
N ILE A 187 -6.11 -31.02 -3.90
CA ILE A 187 -7.33 -30.26 -3.61
C ILE A 187 -8.50 -30.73 -4.50
N ALA A 188 -8.25 -30.93 -5.80
CA ALA A 188 -9.25 -31.36 -6.78
C ALA A 188 -9.71 -32.80 -6.54
N THR A 189 -8.85 -33.71 -6.08
CA THR A 189 -9.24 -35.07 -5.65
C THR A 189 -10.15 -35.01 -4.42
N GLU A 190 -9.81 -34.22 -3.40
CA GLU A 190 -10.62 -34.06 -2.18
C GLU A 190 -11.95 -33.30 -2.42
N ASN A 191 -12.00 -32.42 -3.43
CA ASN A 191 -13.09 -31.48 -3.67
C ASN A 191 -13.65 -31.56 -5.12
N GLN A 192 -13.72 -32.76 -5.70
CA GLN A 192 -14.00 -32.96 -7.13
C GLN A 192 -15.28 -32.22 -7.61
N GLU A 193 -16.37 -32.28 -6.83
CA GLU A 193 -17.60 -31.53 -7.12
C GLU A 193 -17.40 -30.01 -7.25
N LYS A 194 -16.56 -29.42 -6.39
CA LYS A 194 -16.28 -27.98 -6.39
C LYS A 194 -15.39 -27.63 -7.57
N CYS A 195 -14.36 -28.44 -7.85
CA CYS A 195 -13.52 -28.30 -9.04
C CYS A 195 -14.36 -28.27 -10.33
N LEU A 196 -15.30 -29.22 -10.49
CA LEU A 196 -16.18 -29.31 -11.66
C LEU A 196 -17.11 -28.10 -11.82
N LYS A 197 -17.44 -27.40 -10.72
CA LYS A 197 -18.25 -26.16 -10.73
C LYS A 197 -17.43 -24.92 -11.15
N ILE A 198 -16.08 -24.98 -11.14
CA ILE A 198 -15.23 -23.85 -11.55
C ILE A 198 -15.19 -23.73 -13.08
N LYS A 199 -15.77 -22.64 -13.60
CA LYS A 199 -15.84 -22.35 -15.04
C LYS A 199 -14.44 -22.32 -15.67
N LYS A 200 -14.31 -22.96 -16.85
CA LYS A 200 -13.05 -23.21 -17.59
C LYS A 200 -12.03 -24.10 -16.85
N CYS A 201 -12.37 -24.70 -15.72
CA CYS A 201 -11.46 -25.56 -14.92
C CYS A 201 -11.85 -27.06 -14.94
N PHE A 202 -13.11 -27.38 -15.21
CA PHE A 202 -13.66 -28.76 -15.18
C PHE A 202 -12.85 -29.83 -15.92
N HIS A 203 -12.18 -29.51 -17.03
CA HIS A 203 -11.30 -30.45 -17.74
C HIS A 203 -10.11 -30.92 -16.89
N PHE A 204 -9.55 -30.03 -16.06
CA PHE A 204 -8.39 -30.32 -15.22
C PHE A 204 -8.74 -31.19 -14.01
N CYS A 205 -10.00 -31.19 -13.57
CA CYS A 205 -10.45 -31.94 -12.39
C CYS A 205 -10.33 -33.46 -12.53
N ASN A 206 -10.39 -33.98 -13.76
CA ASN A 206 -10.22 -35.41 -14.07
C ASN A 206 -8.83 -35.75 -14.63
N ASN A 207 -8.07 -34.74 -15.07
CA ASN A 207 -6.67 -34.86 -15.47
C ASN A 207 -6.01 -33.48 -15.33
N ALA A 208 -5.23 -33.29 -14.26
CA ALA A 208 -4.64 -31.99 -13.94
C ALA A 208 -3.56 -31.53 -14.94
N ASP A 209 -2.96 -32.44 -15.71
CA ASP A 209 -1.97 -32.12 -16.74
C ASP A 209 -2.38 -32.72 -18.11
N PRO A 210 -3.42 -32.17 -18.77
CA PRO A 210 -3.98 -32.70 -20.02
C PRO A 210 -3.03 -32.56 -21.24
N LYS A 211 -1.81 -32.05 -21.04
CA LYS A 211 -0.74 -32.02 -22.05
C LYS A 211 0.57 -32.65 -21.59
N ASN A 212 0.60 -33.33 -20.43
CA ASN A 212 1.77 -34.02 -19.88
C ASN A 212 3.01 -33.11 -19.77
N LEU A 213 2.80 -31.82 -19.49
CA LEU A 213 3.81 -30.77 -19.35
C LEU A 213 4.90 -31.13 -18.33
N ILE A 214 4.59 -31.88 -17.27
CA ILE A 214 5.58 -32.38 -16.31
C ILE A 214 6.69 -33.18 -17.02
N ASN A 215 6.33 -33.91 -18.08
CA ASN A 215 7.28 -34.73 -18.84
C ASN A 215 7.79 -34.07 -20.12
N ILE A 216 6.97 -33.26 -20.79
CA ILE A 216 7.33 -32.63 -22.08
C ILE A 216 7.90 -31.21 -21.97
N ALA A 217 7.98 -30.61 -20.77
CA ALA A 217 8.59 -29.31 -20.60
C ALA A 217 10.08 -29.34 -20.95
N ASN A 218 10.49 -28.52 -21.92
CA ASN A 218 11.88 -28.40 -22.40
C ASN A 218 12.86 -28.01 -21.29
N CYS A 219 12.33 -27.48 -20.19
CA CYS A 219 13.06 -26.88 -19.08
C CYS A 219 13.34 -27.84 -17.91
N LYS A 220 12.88 -29.11 -18.02
CA LYS A 220 13.23 -30.23 -17.12
C LYS A 220 14.74 -30.42 -16.99
N VAL A 221 15.51 -30.04 -18.02
CA VAL A 221 16.97 -30.18 -18.10
C VAL A 221 17.72 -29.40 -16.99
N VAL A 222 17.15 -28.33 -16.42
CA VAL A 222 17.82 -27.56 -15.35
C VAL A 222 17.86 -28.32 -14.01
N GLN A 223 17.11 -29.42 -13.86
CA GLN A 223 17.34 -30.38 -12.78
C GLN A 223 18.39 -31.41 -13.18
N ILE A 224 18.33 -31.96 -14.39
CA ILE A 224 19.26 -33.01 -14.86
C ILE A 224 20.70 -32.50 -14.96
N SER A 225 20.92 -31.23 -15.30
CA SER A 225 22.26 -30.62 -15.29
C SER A 225 22.85 -30.41 -13.88
N LYS A 226 22.11 -30.73 -12.81
CA LYS A 226 22.65 -30.87 -11.44
C LYS A 226 23.02 -32.29 -11.06
N ASP A 227 22.61 -33.31 -11.82
CA ASP A 227 22.98 -34.70 -11.54
C ASP A 227 24.50 -34.95 -11.77
N ASN A 228 25.19 -33.99 -12.43
CA ASN A 228 26.66 -33.90 -12.52
C ASN A 228 27.30 -32.95 -11.47
N ASN A 229 26.63 -32.65 -10.36
CA ASN A 229 27.24 -32.00 -9.18
C ASN A 229 26.54 -32.45 -7.88
N GLU A 230 26.99 -33.61 -7.37
CA GLU A 230 26.97 -34.03 -5.96
C GLU A 230 25.63 -33.89 -5.20
N TYR A 231 24.78 -34.91 -5.34
CA TYR A 231 23.83 -35.27 -4.29
C TYR A 231 24.58 -35.93 -3.11
N ILE A 232 25.18 -35.10 -2.26
CA ILE A 232 25.76 -35.46 -0.96
C ILE A 232 24.73 -36.27 -0.15
N GLU A 233 25.11 -37.45 0.36
CA GLU A 233 24.19 -38.27 1.18
C GLU A 233 23.77 -37.50 2.44
N LYS A 234 22.56 -37.75 2.95
CA LYS A 234 22.09 -37.08 4.18
C LYS A 234 23.09 -37.18 5.34
N LYS A 235 23.72 -38.36 5.50
CA LYS A 235 24.73 -38.64 6.53
C LYS A 235 25.98 -37.76 6.38
N GLU A 236 26.40 -37.51 5.15
CA GLU A 236 27.55 -36.66 4.81
C GLU A 236 27.20 -35.17 4.95
N CYS A 237 25.97 -34.78 4.60
CA CYS A 237 25.43 -33.44 4.87
C CYS A 237 25.35 -33.14 6.37
N ASP A 238 24.85 -34.08 7.19
CA ASP A 238 24.86 -33.97 8.65
C ASP A 238 26.32 -33.93 9.20
N THR A 239 27.26 -34.68 8.61
CA THR A 239 28.69 -34.65 8.99
C THR A 239 29.36 -33.31 8.66
N LEU A 240 29.13 -32.75 7.47
CA LEU A 240 29.64 -31.43 7.05
C LEU A 240 29.05 -30.30 7.90
N LYS A 241 27.79 -30.42 8.29
CA LYS A 241 27.12 -29.51 9.22
C LYS A 241 27.75 -29.57 10.62
N ASP A 242 28.02 -30.76 11.14
CA ASP A 242 28.67 -30.91 12.45
C ASP A 242 30.13 -30.42 12.41
N GLN A 243 30.85 -30.63 11.30
CA GLN A 243 32.17 -30.00 11.06
C GLN A 243 32.09 -28.47 11.02
N ALA A 244 31.14 -27.89 10.27
CA ALA A 244 30.96 -26.43 10.20
C ALA A 244 30.50 -25.80 11.54
N VAL A 245 29.85 -26.58 12.41
CA VAL A 245 29.53 -26.18 13.80
C VAL A 245 30.75 -26.30 14.71
N ALA A 246 31.59 -27.32 14.55
CA ALA A 246 32.83 -27.48 15.31
C ALA A 246 33.91 -26.45 14.92
N GLU A 247 34.01 -26.09 13.63
CA GLU A 247 34.92 -25.06 13.12
C GLU A 247 34.45 -23.65 13.49
N LYS A 248 33.14 -23.44 13.66
CA LYS A 248 32.61 -22.27 14.36
C LYS A 248 32.71 -22.44 15.87
N THR A 249 33.93 -22.25 16.38
CA THR A 249 34.15 -21.83 17.76
C THR A 249 33.48 -20.46 17.98
N CYS A 250 32.21 -20.47 18.36
CA CYS A 250 31.48 -19.26 18.74
C CYS A 250 32.05 -18.73 20.06
N GLU A 251 33.09 -17.89 19.97
CA GLU A 251 33.44 -16.99 21.07
C GLU A 251 32.18 -16.21 21.46
N THR A 252 31.70 -16.40 22.69
CA THR A 252 30.66 -15.59 23.31
C THR A 252 31.22 -14.22 23.67
N ARG A 253 31.59 -13.45 22.64
CA ARG A 253 31.76 -12.00 22.76
C ARG A 253 30.39 -11.43 23.12
N GLU A 254 30.24 -11.06 24.39
CA GLU A 254 29.13 -10.23 24.85
C GLU A 254 28.95 -9.09 23.86
N PHE A 255 27.75 -8.95 23.27
CA PHE A 255 27.47 -7.86 22.35
C PHE A 255 27.25 -6.58 23.18
N ARG A 256 28.35 -6.06 23.75
CA ARG A 256 28.35 -4.81 24.49
C ARG A 256 27.89 -3.73 23.55
N ILE A 257 26.67 -3.26 23.77
CA ILE A 257 26.11 -2.07 23.13
C ILE A 257 27.12 -0.96 23.38
N SER A 258 27.74 -0.47 22.31
CA SER A 258 28.74 0.59 22.41
C SER A 258 28.06 1.84 22.97
N GLU A 259 28.47 2.25 24.17
CA GLU A 259 27.96 3.48 24.78
C GLU A 259 28.15 4.67 23.82
N PHE A 260 27.17 5.57 23.79
CA PHE A 260 27.05 6.60 22.77
C PHE A 260 28.05 7.74 23.02
N THR A 261 29.32 7.47 22.74
CA THR A 261 30.43 8.40 22.98
C THR A 261 30.44 9.55 21.96
N PHE A 262 30.85 10.73 22.42
CA PHE A 262 30.82 11.99 21.64
C PHE A 262 31.76 12.02 20.42
N SER A 263 32.53 10.97 20.17
CA SER A 263 33.42 10.82 19.01
C SER A 263 32.83 9.96 17.88
N ASP A 264 31.63 9.40 18.01
CA ASP A 264 30.98 8.69 16.90
C ASP A 264 30.49 9.70 15.84
N ASN A 265 30.84 9.48 14.57
CA ASN A 265 30.36 10.26 13.43
C ASN A 265 28.81 10.32 13.34
N ARG A 266 28.09 9.35 13.93
CA ARG A 266 26.63 9.39 14.08
C ARG A 266 26.15 10.57 14.92
N ALA A 267 26.91 10.97 15.95
CA ALA A 267 26.57 12.12 16.79
C ALA A 267 26.64 13.43 15.99
N ILE A 268 27.61 13.58 15.09
CA ILE A 268 27.75 14.76 14.21
C ILE A 268 26.49 14.95 13.35
N ILE A 269 25.99 13.85 12.76
CA ILE A 269 24.77 13.86 11.93
C ILE A 269 23.55 14.28 12.77
N LEU A 270 23.40 13.76 13.99
CA LEU A 270 22.30 14.12 14.89
C LEU A 270 22.37 15.59 15.35
N ILE A 271 23.57 16.11 15.65
CA ILE A 271 23.78 17.53 16.00
C ILE A 271 23.40 18.44 14.83
N LEU A 272 23.79 18.09 13.60
CA LEU A 272 23.41 18.83 12.39
C LEU A 272 21.89 18.88 12.21
N PHE A 273 21.19 17.74 12.32
CA PHE A 273 19.72 17.72 12.23
C PHE A 273 19.04 18.50 13.35
N ALA A 274 19.55 18.45 14.59
CA ALA A 274 19.01 19.23 15.71
C ALA A 274 19.14 20.75 15.47
N LEU A 275 20.32 21.21 15.03
CA LEU A 275 20.56 22.62 14.67
C LEU A 275 19.67 23.07 13.51
N TRP A 276 19.45 22.21 12.50
CA TRP A 276 18.59 22.51 11.36
C TRP A 276 17.10 22.62 11.77
N GLY A 277 16.63 21.72 12.63
CA GLY A 277 15.29 21.79 13.23
C GLY A 277 15.06 23.06 14.04
N ILE A 278 16.04 23.46 14.86
CA ILE A 278 16.01 24.72 15.62
C ILE A 278 15.96 25.94 14.68
N PHE A 279 16.77 25.97 13.61
CA PHE A 279 16.76 27.04 12.62
C PHE A 279 15.41 27.17 11.89
N LEU A 280 14.84 26.05 11.44
CA LEU A 280 13.51 26.01 10.81
C LEU A 280 12.41 26.45 11.78
N SER A 281 12.52 26.11 13.06
CA SER A 281 11.59 26.56 14.11
C SER A 281 11.66 28.08 14.31
N PHE A 282 12.86 28.67 14.32
CA PHE A 282 13.01 30.13 14.38
C PHE A 282 12.46 30.84 13.14
N LEU A 283 12.66 30.30 11.93
CA LEU A 283 12.05 30.85 10.71
C LEU A 283 10.52 30.80 10.74
N PHE A 284 9.93 29.70 11.22
CA PHE A 284 8.48 29.55 11.36
C PHE A 284 7.93 30.54 12.40
N LEU A 285 8.55 30.63 13.58
CA LEU A 285 8.15 31.56 14.63
C LEU A 285 8.33 33.03 14.20
N TYR A 286 9.39 33.38 13.45
CA TYR A 286 9.57 34.72 12.90
C TYR A 286 8.46 35.09 11.90
N LYS A 287 7.94 34.13 11.13
CA LYS A 287 6.84 34.34 10.19
C LYS A 287 5.47 34.43 10.87
N MET A 288 5.25 33.70 11.97
CA MET A 288 3.94 33.60 12.66
C MET A 288 3.78 34.56 13.85
N THR A 289 4.86 35.09 14.41
CA THR A 289 4.83 35.98 15.59
C THR A 289 4.98 37.44 15.15
N PRO A 290 4.32 38.44 15.77
CA PRO A 290 4.53 39.87 15.49
C PRO A 290 5.91 40.42 15.94
N PHE A 291 6.92 39.56 16.02
CA PHE A 291 8.27 39.85 16.49
C PHE A 291 9.01 40.89 15.62
N ARG A 292 8.67 41.00 14.33
CA ARG A 292 9.18 42.06 13.43
C ARG A 292 8.88 43.47 13.97
N ALA A 293 7.67 43.68 14.52
CA ALA A 293 7.26 44.95 15.13
C ALA A 293 7.84 45.15 16.55
N TRP A 294 8.12 44.07 17.26
CA TRP A 294 8.77 44.13 18.57
C TRP A 294 10.26 44.51 18.46
N ILE A 295 10.97 43.93 17.50
CA ILE A 295 12.39 44.23 17.24
C ILE A 295 12.56 45.66 16.72
N SER A 296 11.71 46.14 15.79
CA SER A 296 11.80 47.52 15.31
C SER A 296 11.55 48.54 16.43
N ASN A 297 10.53 48.33 17.28
CA ASN A 297 10.28 49.19 18.44
C ASN A 297 11.42 49.19 19.48
N LYS A 298 12.19 48.10 19.57
CA LYS A 298 13.31 47.99 20.52
C LYS A 298 14.63 48.58 20.00
N LEU A 299 14.82 48.62 18.68
CA LEU A 299 15.97 49.26 18.03
C LEU A 299 15.72 50.76 17.71
N GLY A 300 14.48 51.17 17.48
CA GLY A 300 14.10 52.54 17.08
C GLY A 300 14.26 53.65 18.14
N LYS A 301 15.05 53.46 19.20
CA LYS A 301 15.22 54.42 20.30
C LYS A 301 16.68 54.73 20.65
N LYS A 302 17.54 55.06 19.67
CA LYS A 302 18.85 55.68 19.96
C LYS A 302 19.55 56.46 18.83
N LYS A 303 18.91 57.50 18.26
CA LYS A 303 19.58 58.73 17.78
C LYS A 303 18.54 59.76 17.28
N ILE A 304 18.24 60.77 18.10
CA ILE A 304 17.81 62.10 17.62
C ILE A 304 18.55 63.12 18.48
N ILE A 305 19.59 63.71 17.92
CA ILE A 305 20.12 65.02 18.31
C ILE A 305 20.09 65.84 17.02
N ARG A 306 19.64 67.09 17.17
CA ARG A 306 19.63 68.21 16.21
C ARG A 306 20.87 68.27 15.27
N ASP A 307 20.81 68.90 14.08
CA ASP A 307 20.07 70.11 13.68
C ASP A 307 19.48 70.09 12.24
N ASN A 308 18.52 71.00 12.01
CA ASN A 308 18.12 71.77 10.80
C ASN A 308 18.20 71.22 9.34
N PHE A 309 17.01 71.14 8.72
CA PHE A 309 16.55 71.75 7.43
C PHE A 309 17.39 71.75 6.12
N ASN A 310 16.65 71.45 5.04
CA ASN A 310 16.82 71.80 3.60
C ASN A 310 17.92 71.13 2.74
N GLU A 311 17.46 70.19 1.89
CA GLU A 311 17.74 69.93 0.44
C GLU A 311 17.06 68.57 0.15
N GLN A 312 16.02 68.43 -0.67
CA GLN A 312 15.81 68.64 -2.11
C GLN A 312 16.66 67.77 -3.05
N SER A 313 16.12 66.58 -3.34
CA SER A 313 16.26 65.76 -4.57
C SER A 313 15.30 64.56 -4.39
N ASP A 314 14.14 64.45 -5.05
CA ASP A 314 13.84 64.37 -6.49
C ASP A 314 14.17 62.97 -7.09
N ASP A 315 13.11 62.28 -7.54
CA ASP A 315 13.04 61.04 -8.37
C ASP A 315 13.82 59.78 -7.89
N GLU A 316 13.63 58.54 -8.38
CA GLU A 316 12.77 57.87 -9.38
C GLU A 316 12.54 56.41 -8.84
N THR A 317 11.58 55.53 -9.19
CA THR A 317 10.49 55.43 -10.18
C THR A 317 9.42 54.45 -9.61
N PHE A 318 8.16 54.46 -10.09
CA PHE A 318 7.38 53.28 -10.54
C PHE A 318 5.89 53.61 -10.77
N ASP A 319 5.59 54.05 -11.99
CA ASP A 319 4.22 54.11 -12.55
C ASP A 319 3.63 52.68 -12.68
N VAL A 320 2.35 52.44 -12.32
CA VAL A 320 1.14 52.61 -13.17
C VAL A 320 1.24 51.71 -14.42
N ASP A 321 0.35 50.74 -14.63
CA ASP A 321 -1.08 50.99 -14.86
C ASP A 321 -2.05 49.84 -14.47
N TYR A 322 -3.31 50.19 -14.21
CA TYR A 322 -4.46 49.28 -14.05
C TYR A 322 -5.81 49.97 -14.36
N GLU A 323 -5.89 50.75 -15.45
CA GLU A 323 -7.18 51.02 -16.12
C GLU A 323 -7.79 49.73 -16.72
N THR A 324 -9.10 49.53 -16.90
CA THR A 324 -10.37 50.32 -16.79
C THR A 324 -11.51 49.29 -16.53
N ALA A 325 -12.77 49.57 -16.17
CA ALA A 325 -13.59 50.71 -15.70
C ALA A 325 -14.84 50.07 -14.98
N ASP A 326 -15.87 50.74 -14.44
CA ASP A 326 -16.37 52.11 -14.64
C ASP A 326 -17.24 52.60 -13.45
N ARG A 327 -17.35 53.93 -13.32
CA ARG A 327 -18.43 54.81 -12.76
C ARG A 327 -19.55 54.16 -11.89
N ASN A 328 -20.10 54.77 -10.82
CA ASN A 328 -20.17 56.16 -10.30
C ASN A 328 -20.85 56.11 -8.87
N MET A 329 -20.97 57.13 -8.01
CA MET A 329 -20.39 58.49 -7.84
C MET A 329 -20.92 59.13 -6.51
N GLN A 330 -20.22 60.14 -5.98
CA GLN A 330 -20.68 61.17 -5.00
C GLN A 330 -20.98 60.79 -3.53
N ASN A 331 -20.09 61.30 -2.66
CA ASN A 331 -20.30 61.93 -1.34
C ASN A 331 -21.72 61.97 -0.74
N THR A 332 -21.85 61.46 0.50
CA THR A 332 -22.60 62.14 1.57
C THR A 332 -21.79 62.14 2.86
N GLU A 333 -21.58 63.31 3.45
CA GLU A 333 -20.86 63.51 4.71
C GLU A 333 -21.82 63.35 5.91
N TYR A 334 -21.45 62.51 6.89
CA TYR A 334 -22.26 62.29 8.11
C TYR A 334 -21.45 62.57 9.37
N ASN A 335 -21.47 63.83 9.82
CA ASN A 335 -20.92 64.24 11.11
C ASN A 335 -21.82 63.76 12.25
N ILE A 336 -21.33 62.84 13.08
CA ILE A 336 -22.03 62.38 14.29
C ILE A 336 -21.58 63.24 15.48
N ILE A 337 -22.39 64.23 15.83
CA ILE A 337 -22.20 65.00 17.06
C ILE A 337 -22.88 64.26 18.22
N TYR A 338 -22.10 63.84 19.20
CA TYR A 338 -22.60 63.37 20.48
C TYR A 338 -23.05 64.57 21.32
N ASN A 339 -24.25 64.53 21.88
CA ASN A 339 -24.52 65.27 23.11
C ASN A 339 -25.54 64.53 23.96
N SER A 340 -25.27 64.45 25.26
CA SER A 340 -26.15 63.83 26.25
C SER A 340 -26.95 64.91 26.96
N ASP A 341 -28.26 64.70 27.13
CA ASP A 341 -28.94 65.26 28.30
C ASP A 341 -30.17 64.44 28.71
N TRP A 342 -30.60 64.61 29.95
CA TRP A 342 -31.44 63.64 30.67
C TRP A 342 -32.60 64.37 31.37
N ASN A 343 -33.86 64.07 31.05
CA ASN A 343 -34.91 63.74 32.04
C ASN A 343 -36.34 63.55 31.49
N SER A 344 -36.98 62.49 31.99
CA SER A 344 -38.32 62.48 32.62
C SER A 344 -39.36 63.55 32.23
N SER A 345 -40.29 63.20 31.35
CA SER A 345 -41.62 63.86 31.29
C SER A 345 -42.58 63.33 32.35
N ARG A 346 -43.56 64.15 32.73
CA ARG A 346 -44.88 63.72 33.22
C ARG A 346 -45.96 64.51 32.50
#